data_AF-A0A524AR85-F1
#
_entry.id   AF-A0A524AR85-F1
#
_cell.length_a   1.000
_cell.length_b   1.000
_cell.length_c   1.000
_cell.angle_alpha   90.00
_cell.angle_beta   90.00
_cell.angle_gamma   90.00
#
_symmetry.space_group_name_H-M   'P 1'
#
loop_
_entity.id
_entity.type
_entity.pdbx_description
1 polymer ?
#
loop_
_entity_poly.entity_id
_entity_poly.type
_entity_poly.pdbx_seq_one_letter_code
_entity_poly.pdbx_strand_id
1 'polypeptide(L)'
;MIPTDQVMVADWVRLKCQYGCGAYGSRLTCPPHSPPLEVTRRVLSHYRQALLLRMERTGGGWKEETQQRRQMSEVVADLERELFLAGYHRAWGMGAGPCSLCAECDPSGPCRFPHQARPSMEACGIDVYTTVRQAGWEIEVVQTLEAPFRLFGLVLME
;
A
#
# COMPACT_ATOMS: atom_id res chain seq x y z
N MET A 1 1.18 -15.77 1.23
CA MET A 1 -0.08 -15.80 0.45
C MET A 1 -1.22 -15.83 1.44
N ILE A 2 -2.27 -15.04 1.20
CA ILE A 2 -3.49 -15.00 2.00
C ILE A 2 -4.71 -15.07 1.08
N PRO A 3 -5.83 -15.64 1.54
CA PRO A 3 -7.12 -15.47 0.88
C PRO A 3 -7.54 -13.99 0.83
N THR A 4 -8.22 -13.56 -0.22
CA THR A 4 -8.64 -12.15 -0.37
C THR A 4 -9.81 -11.75 0.54
N ASP A 5 -10.56 -12.71 1.08
CA ASP A 5 -11.58 -12.46 2.10
C ASP A 5 -10.98 -12.02 3.45
N GLN A 6 -9.66 -12.17 3.64
CA GLN A 6 -8.92 -11.62 4.78
C GLN A 6 -8.48 -10.16 4.56
N VAL A 7 -8.66 -9.61 3.36
CA VAL A 7 -8.28 -8.22 3.05
C VAL A 7 -9.45 -7.30 3.37
N MET A 8 -9.32 -6.58 4.48
CA MET A 8 -10.41 -5.79 5.05
C MET A 8 -10.42 -4.36 4.52
N VAL A 9 -11.56 -3.91 3.98
CA VAL A 9 -11.78 -2.52 3.55
C VAL A 9 -12.76 -1.84 4.50
N ALA A 10 -12.38 -0.69 5.06
CA ALA A 10 -13.20 0.02 6.05
C ALA A 10 -13.26 1.52 5.81
N ASP A 11 -14.45 2.11 6.00
CA ASP A 11 -14.71 3.51 5.63
C ASP A 11 -13.90 4.50 6.48
N TRP A 12 -13.61 4.14 7.73
CA TRP A 12 -12.79 4.96 8.61
C TRP A 12 -11.35 5.12 8.11
N VAL A 13 -10.84 4.22 7.27
CA VAL A 13 -9.48 4.32 6.68
C VAL A 13 -9.38 5.57 5.82
N ARG A 14 -10.44 5.91 5.08
CA ARG A 14 -10.49 7.15 4.30
C ARG A 14 -10.45 8.38 5.20
N LEU A 15 -11.17 8.36 6.33
CA LEU A 15 -11.16 9.44 7.30
C LEU A 15 -9.76 9.63 7.92
N LYS A 16 -9.07 8.54 8.28
CA LYS A 16 -7.69 8.59 8.74
C LYS A 16 -6.73 9.13 7.68
N CYS A 17 -6.92 8.78 6.42
CA CYS A 17 -6.14 9.34 5.33
C CYS A 17 -6.37 10.85 5.22
N GLN A 18 -7.63 11.30 5.19
CA GLN A 18 -8.00 12.70 4.99
C GLN A 18 -7.59 13.63 6.15
N TYR A 19 -7.76 13.17 7.38
CA TYR A 19 -7.57 14.01 8.58
C TYR A 19 -6.37 13.64 9.44
N GLY A 20 -5.69 12.53 9.14
CA GLY A 20 -4.56 12.01 9.90
C GLY A 20 -3.25 11.89 9.12
N CYS A 21 -3.28 11.97 7.79
CA CYS A 21 -2.08 11.91 6.97
C CYS A 21 -1.64 13.31 6.52
N GLY A 22 -0.44 13.74 6.92
CA GLY A 22 0.14 15.02 6.49
C GLY A 22 0.44 15.13 4.98
N ALA A 23 0.28 14.05 4.23
CA ALA A 23 0.48 13.99 2.79
C ALA A 23 -0.81 13.73 1.99
N TYR A 24 -1.99 13.79 2.63
CA TYR A 24 -3.27 13.60 1.95
C TYR A 24 -3.40 14.49 0.71
N GLY A 25 -3.85 13.91 -0.42
CA GLY A 25 -4.02 14.63 -1.68
C GLY A 25 -2.73 15.14 -2.34
N SER A 26 -1.55 14.92 -1.74
CA SER A 26 -0.29 15.48 -2.26
C SER A 26 0.40 14.62 -3.32
N ARG A 27 -0.05 13.36 -3.52
CA ARG A 27 0.51 12.42 -4.49
C ARG A 27 -0.57 11.93 -5.45
N LEU A 28 -0.20 11.63 -6.70
CA LEU A 28 -1.06 10.95 -7.68
C LEU A 28 -1.51 9.54 -7.25
N THR A 29 -0.89 8.99 -6.20
CA THR A 29 -1.26 7.70 -5.61
C THR A 29 -2.08 7.84 -4.31
N CYS A 30 -2.40 9.08 -3.90
CA CYS A 30 -3.26 9.39 -2.78
C CYS A 30 -4.71 9.60 -3.25
N PRO A 31 -5.70 9.52 -2.35
CA PRO A 31 -7.05 9.95 -2.67
C PRO A 31 -7.06 11.45 -3.02
N PRO A 32 -7.90 11.89 -3.97
CA PRO A 32 -8.94 11.13 -4.69
C PRO A 32 -8.43 10.34 -5.91
N HIS A 33 -7.14 10.34 -6.21
CA HIS A 33 -6.57 9.66 -7.38
C HIS A 33 -6.43 8.15 -7.21
N SER A 34 -6.25 7.67 -5.97
CA SER A 34 -6.28 6.24 -5.66
C SER A 34 -7.70 5.66 -5.73
N PRO A 35 -7.86 4.33 -5.92
CA PRO A 35 -9.16 3.69 -5.92
C PRO A 35 -10.03 4.08 -4.72
N PRO A 36 -11.30 4.47 -4.95
CA PRO A 36 -12.32 4.57 -3.92
C PRO A 36 -12.60 3.21 -3.27
N LEU A 37 -13.18 3.23 -2.07
CA LEU A 37 -13.39 2.04 -1.24
C LEU A 37 -14.31 1.03 -1.94
N GLU A 38 -15.33 1.52 -2.62
CA GLU A 38 -16.29 0.72 -3.38
C GLU A 38 -15.61 0.04 -4.58
N VAL A 39 -14.66 0.74 -5.21
CA VAL A 39 -13.84 0.17 -6.29
C VAL A 39 -12.93 -0.91 -5.72
N THR A 40 -12.23 -0.63 -4.62
CA THR A 40 -11.35 -1.61 -3.96
C THR A 40 -12.11 -2.87 -3.56
N ARG A 41 -13.30 -2.76 -2.94
CA ARG A 41 -14.15 -3.92 -2.59
C ARG A 41 -14.52 -4.76 -3.81
N ARG A 42 -14.92 -4.12 -4.91
CA ARG A 42 -15.24 -4.84 -6.16
C ARG A 42 -14.02 -5.53 -6.76
N VAL A 43 -12.89 -4.83 -6.82
CA VAL A 43 -11.62 -5.38 -7.32
C VAL A 43 -11.25 -6.63 -6.51
N LEU A 44 -11.24 -6.56 -5.18
CA LEU A 44 -10.94 -7.71 -4.31
C LEU A 44 -11.85 -8.92 -4.58
N SER A 45 -13.14 -8.70 -4.87
CA SER A 45 -14.09 -9.78 -5.20
C SER A 45 -13.76 -10.58 -6.47
N HIS A 46 -12.86 -10.06 -7.32
CA HIS A 46 -12.44 -10.70 -8.55
C HIS A 46 -11.19 -11.59 -8.39
N TYR A 47 -10.60 -11.63 -7.20
CA TYR A 47 -9.40 -12.42 -6.88
C TYR A 47 -9.72 -13.40 -5.75
N ARG A 48 -8.95 -14.48 -5.66
CA ARG A 48 -9.04 -15.45 -4.56
C ARG A 48 -7.86 -15.37 -3.60
N GLN A 49 -6.71 -14.90 -4.09
CA GLN A 49 -5.47 -14.90 -3.34
C GLN A 49 -4.73 -13.57 -3.48
N ALA A 50 -3.88 -13.29 -2.50
CA ALA A 50 -2.98 -12.16 -2.52
C ALA A 50 -1.64 -12.51 -1.83
N LEU A 51 -0.58 -11.84 -2.26
CA LEU A 51 0.70 -11.83 -1.58
C LEU A 51 0.73 -10.63 -0.63
N LEU A 52 0.63 -10.91 0.66
CA LEU A 52 0.91 -9.93 1.71
C LEU A 52 2.43 -9.91 1.95
N LEU A 53 3.04 -8.75 1.74
CA LEU A 53 4.47 -8.53 1.95
C LEU A 53 4.68 -7.82 3.29
N ARG A 54 5.78 -8.15 3.96
CA ARG A 54 6.19 -7.49 5.21
C ARG A 54 7.65 -7.08 5.10
N MET A 55 7.93 -5.82 5.41
CA MET A 55 9.28 -5.34 5.67
C MET A 55 9.35 -4.83 7.10
N GLU A 56 10.37 -5.24 7.83
CA GLU A 56 10.61 -4.82 9.21
C GLU A 56 11.92 -4.04 9.27
N ARG A 57 11.95 -3.03 10.13
CA ARG A 57 13.16 -2.30 10.44
C ARG A 57 13.28 -2.09 11.94
N THR A 58 14.49 -2.20 12.46
CA THR A 58 14.81 -2.15 13.89
C THR A 58 14.81 -0.72 14.48
N GLY A 59 14.24 0.26 13.77
CA GLY A 59 14.15 1.66 14.18
C GLY A 59 14.63 2.63 13.09
N GLY A 60 14.44 3.93 13.34
CA GLY A 60 14.86 4.99 12.42
C GLY A 60 13.91 6.18 12.43
N GLY A 61 14.32 7.30 11.84
CA GLY A 61 13.48 8.48 11.70
C GLY A 61 12.63 8.47 10.43
N TRP A 62 12.10 9.65 10.11
CA TRP A 62 11.35 9.89 8.88
C TRP A 62 12.11 9.52 7.61
N LYS A 63 13.44 9.66 7.61
CA LYS A 63 14.29 9.34 6.45
C LYS A 63 14.31 7.84 6.20
N GLU A 64 14.52 7.06 7.25
CA GLU A 64 14.54 5.61 7.23
C GLU A 64 13.18 5.02 6.84
N GLU A 65 12.10 5.56 7.41
CA GLU A 65 10.74 5.21 7.03
C GLU A 65 10.47 5.51 5.55
N THR A 66 10.89 6.68 5.06
CA THR A 66 10.71 7.07 3.65
C THR A 66 11.49 6.16 2.70
N GLN A 67 12.72 5.77 3.07
CA GLN A 67 13.51 4.82 2.31
C GLN A 67 12.85 3.44 2.25
N GLN A 68 12.31 2.97 3.38
CA GLN A 68 11.63 1.67 3.42
C GLN A 68 10.30 1.67 2.67
N ARG A 69 9.53 2.77 2.71
CA ARG A 69 8.35 2.97 1.84
C ARG A 69 8.70 2.90 0.36
N ARG A 70 9.82 3.52 -0.03
CA ARG A 70 10.33 3.47 -1.39
C ARG A 70 10.69 2.04 -1.80
N GLN A 71 11.45 1.33 -0.96
CA GLN A 71 11.81 -0.06 -1.20
C GLN A 71 10.58 -0.97 -1.30
N MET A 72 9.58 -0.79 -0.43
CA MET A 72 8.32 -1.51 -0.52
C MET A 72 7.62 -1.25 -1.86
N SER A 73 7.56 0.01 -2.29
CA SER A 73 6.92 0.38 -3.57
C SER A 73 7.64 -0.24 -4.77
N GLU A 74 8.98 -0.23 -4.77
CA GLU A 74 9.80 -0.85 -5.81
C GLU A 74 9.56 -2.36 -5.86
N VAL A 75 9.62 -3.06 -4.72
CA VAL A 75 9.36 -4.51 -4.65
C VAL A 75 7.94 -4.88 -5.08
N VAL A 76 6.94 -4.10 -4.69
CA VAL A 76 5.55 -4.33 -5.09
C VAL A 76 5.38 -4.18 -6.60
N ALA A 77 5.95 -3.12 -7.20
CA ALA A 77 5.88 -2.89 -8.64
C ALA A 77 6.63 -3.96 -9.43
N ASP A 78 7.81 -4.38 -8.97
CA ASP A 78 8.60 -5.43 -9.60
C ASP A 78 7.88 -6.78 -9.51
N LEU A 79 7.31 -7.12 -8.35
CA LEU A 79 6.56 -8.36 -8.17
C LEU A 79 5.28 -8.38 -9.03
N GLU A 80 4.57 -7.27 -9.13
CA GLU A 80 3.43 -7.13 -10.04
C GLU A 80 3.86 -7.41 -11.49
N ARG A 81 5.00 -6.83 -11.94
CA ARG A 81 5.54 -7.05 -13.29
C ARG A 81 5.92 -8.52 -13.51
N GLU A 82 6.61 -9.14 -12.55
CA GLU A 82 7.02 -10.55 -12.66
C GLU A 82 5.80 -11.48 -12.72
N LEU A 83 4.78 -11.25 -11.90
CA LEU A 83 3.52 -12.00 -11.94
C LEU A 83 2.80 -11.82 -13.28
N PHE A 84 2.74 -10.59 -13.80
CA PHE A 84 2.17 -10.32 -15.12
C PHE A 84 2.87 -11.13 -16.21
N LEU A 85 4.21 -11.13 -16.22
CA LEU A 85 5.03 -11.90 -17.17
C LEU A 85 4.86 -13.41 -17.01
N ALA A 86 4.53 -13.88 -15.80
CA ALA A 86 4.24 -15.29 -15.52
C ALA A 86 2.81 -15.72 -15.89
N GLY A 87 1.99 -14.83 -16.48
CA GLY A 87 0.63 -15.14 -16.95
C GLY A 87 -0.49 -14.68 -16.01
N TYR A 88 -0.16 -14.13 -14.84
CA TYR A 88 -1.14 -13.50 -13.94
C TYR A 88 -1.45 -12.09 -14.44
N HIS A 89 -2.11 -11.99 -15.60
CA HIS A 89 -2.37 -10.72 -16.29
C HIS A 89 -3.20 -9.72 -15.48
N ARG A 90 -3.93 -10.18 -14.46
CA ARG A 90 -4.68 -9.34 -13.52
C ARG A 90 -3.87 -8.93 -12.28
N ALA A 91 -2.57 -9.23 -12.20
CA ALA A 91 -1.76 -8.87 -11.03
C ALA A 91 -1.83 -7.37 -10.75
N TRP A 92 -2.03 -7.00 -9.48
CA TRP A 92 -2.13 -5.61 -9.07
C TRP A 92 -1.57 -5.37 -7.68
N GLY A 93 -0.61 -4.45 -7.58
CA GLY A 93 0.17 -4.15 -6.41
C GLY A 93 -0.24 -2.87 -5.70
N MET A 94 -0.13 -2.90 -4.37
CA MET A 94 -0.31 -1.79 -3.46
C MET A 94 0.85 -1.73 -2.45
N GLY A 95 1.43 -0.54 -2.29
CA GLY A 95 2.55 -0.30 -1.38
C GLY A 95 2.13 0.09 0.04
N ALA A 96 3.01 0.81 0.73
CA ALA A 96 2.80 1.32 2.08
C ALA A 96 3.09 2.83 2.17
N GLY A 97 2.14 3.61 2.71
CA GLY A 97 2.31 5.04 2.90
C GLY A 97 2.24 5.88 1.61
N PRO A 98 2.39 7.20 1.74
CA PRO A 98 2.47 8.10 0.59
C PRO A 98 3.66 7.75 -0.31
N CYS A 99 3.47 7.87 -1.63
CA CYS A 99 4.54 7.64 -2.61
C CYS A 99 5.73 8.57 -2.38
N SER A 100 6.93 8.00 -2.30
CA SER A 100 8.19 8.71 -2.05
C SER A 100 9.16 8.70 -3.26
N LEU A 101 8.67 8.37 -4.46
CA LEU A 101 9.51 8.26 -5.67
C LEU A 101 10.04 9.62 -6.15
N CYS A 102 9.22 10.67 -6.06
CA CYS A 102 9.58 12.04 -6.39
C CYS A 102 9.68 12.90 -5.12
N ALA A 103 10.62 13.86 -5.12
CA ALA A 103 10.69 14.85 -4.05
C ALA A 103 9.38 15.67 -4.02
N GLU A 104 9.01 16.23 -5.17
CA GLU A 104 7.75 16.94 -5.39
C GLU A 104 6.91 16.21 -6.44
N CYS A 105 5.63 15.97 -6.12
CA CYS A 105 4.66 15.38 -7.02
C CYS A 105 3.77 16.50 -7.56
N ASP A 106 3.54 16.52 -8.87
CA ASP A 106 2.53 17.36 -9.50
C ASP A 106 1.26 16.52 -9.71
N PRO A 107 0.19 16.72 -8.91
CA PRO A 107 -1.05 15.98 -9.06
C PRO A 107 -1.89 16.42 -10.26
N SER A 108 -1.54 17.55 -10.90
CA SER A 108 -2.23 18.06 -12.10
C SER A 108 -1.70 17.44 -13.39
N GLY A 109 -0.49 16.89 -13.36
CA GLY A 109 0.20 16.28 -14.49
C GLY A 109 0.25 14.74 -14.45
N PRO A 110 0.79 14.11 -15.49
CA PRO A 110 1.04 12.67 -15.50
C PRO A 110 2.15 12.28 -14.52
N CYS A 111 2.09 11.06 -13.99
CA CYS A 111 3.13 10.54 -13.12
C CYS A 111 4.48 10.45 -13.85
N ARG A 112 5.56 10.92 -13.22
CA ARG A 112 6.94 10.78 -13.72
C ARG A 112 7.51 9.35 -13.60
N PHE A 113 6.86 8.49 -12.82
CA PHE A 113 7.29 7.11 -12.54
C PHE A 113 6.13 6.12 -12.72
N PRO A 114 5.46 6.09 -13.89
CA PRO A 114 4.22 5.32 -14.06
C PRO A 114 4.41 3.80 -13.90
N HIS A 115 5.61 3.30 -14.21
CA HIS A 115 5.94 1.88 -14.08
C HIS A 115 6.22 1.43 -12.62
N GLN A 116 6.45 2.37 -11.71
CA GLN A 116 6.80 2.09 -10.30
C GLN A 116 5.72 2.56 -9.32
N ALA A 117 5.05 3.68 -9.62
CA ALA A 117 4.09 4.27 -8.70
C ALA A 117 2.87 3.35 -8.50
N ARG A 118 2.62 2.97 -7.26
CA ARG A 118 1.40 2.26 -6.83
C ARG A 118 0.76 2.99 -5.64
N PRO A 119 -0.58 3.00 -5.54
CA PRO A 119 -1.23 3.42 -4.30
C PRO A 119 -0.84 2.49 -3.16
N SER A 120 -0.90 3.00 -1.94
CA SER A 120 -0.74 2.15 -0.76
C SER A 120 -2.02 1.41 -0.42
N MET A 121 -1.91 0.38 0.42
CA MET A 121 -3.07 -0.36 0.94
C MET A 121 -4.10 0.60 1.57
N GLU A 122 -3.66 1.52 2.42
CA GLU A 122 -4.54 2.48 3.10
C GLU A 122 -5.06 3.58 2.17
N ALA A 123 -4.33 3.96 1.11
CA ALA A 123 -4.86 4.87 0.10
C ALA A 123 -6.05 4.24 -0.66
N CYS A 124 -6.02 2.92 -0.83
CA CYS A 124 -7.12 2.11 -1.39
C CYS A 124 -8.23 1.79 -0.36
N GLY A 125 -8.12 2.28 0.88
CA GLY A 125 -9.12 2.05 1.93
C GLY A 125 -9.00 0.72 2.67
N ILE A 126 -7.90 -0.01 2.49
CA ILE A 126 -7.63 -1.26 3.20
C ILE A 126 -7.21 -0.95 4.64
N ASP A 127 -7.89 -1.56 5.60
CA ASP A 127 -7.49 -1.62 6.99
C ASP A 127 -6.31 -2.60 7.12
N VAL A 128 -5.10 -2.04 7.07
CA VAL A 128 -3.85 -2.80 7.15
C VAL A 128 -3.76 -3.58 8.46
N TYR A 129 -4.20 -3.01 9.59
CA TYR A 129 -4.07 -3.65 10.89
C TYR A 129 -4.94 -4.90 10.98
N THR A 130 -6.21 -4.79 10.63
CA THR A 130 -7.12 -5.95 10.66
C THR A 130 -6.71 -6.99 9.63
N THR A 131 -6.33 -6.57 8.42
CA THR A 131 -5.87 -7.49 7.35
C THR A 131 -4.64 -8.31 7.79
N VAL A 132 -3.63 -7.64 8.36
CA VAL A 132 -2.40 -8.29 8.83
C VAL A 132 -2.69 -9.24 10.00
N ARG A 133 -3.58 -8.86 10.92
CA ARG A 133 -4.00 -9.73 12.03
C ARG A 133 -4.77 -10.96 11.55
N GLN A 134 -5.67 -10.82 10.57
CA GLN A 134 -6.38 -11.96 9.97
C GLN A 134 -5.44 -12.91 9.23
N ALA A 135 -4.34 -12.39 8.67
CA ALA A 135 -3.25 -13.17 8.08
C ALA A 135 -2.38 -13.91 9.13
N GLY A 136 -2.67 -13.77 10.43
CA GLY A 136 -1.92 -14.40 11.51
C GLY A 136 -0.62 -13.69 11.88
N TRP A 137 -0.45 -12.42 11.49
CA TRP A 137 0.72 -11.61 11.82
C TRP A 137 0.41 -10.55 12.87
N GLU A 138 1.42 -10.20 13.66
CA GLU A 138 1.32 -9.16 14.69
C GLU A 138 1.73 -7.79 14.16
N ILE A 139 0.92 -6.78 14.47
CA ILE A 139 1.17 -5.38 14.16
C ILE A 139 0.58 -4.51 15.26
N GLU A 140 1.37 -3.57 15.76
CA GLU A 140 0.98 -2.62 16.79
C GLU A 140 1.31 -1.19 16.37
N VAL A 141 0.61 -0.23 16.97
CA VAL A 141 0.86 1.19 16.73
C VAL A 141 2.16 1.58 17.44
N VAL A 142 3.14 2.04 16.67
CA VAL A 142 4.42 2.52 17.20
C VAL A 142 4.21 3.77 18.07
N GLN A 143 4.93 3.85 19.18
CA GLN A 143 4.75 4.92 20.18
C GLN A 143 5.74 6.08 20.01
N THR A 144 6.88 5.84 19.35
CA THR A 144 7.91 6.84 19.09
C THR A 144 8.37 6.72 17.64
N LEU A 145 8.97 7.79 17.12
CA LEU A 145 9.46 7.82 15.75
C LEU A 145 10.58 6.78 15.57
N GLU A 146 11.45 6.63 16.56
CA GLU A 146 12.64 5.78 16.52
C GLU A 146 12.34 4.30 16.76
N ALA A 147 11.11 3.96 17.15
CA ALA A 147 10.72 2.59 17.46
C ALA A 147 10.82 1.68 16.21
N PRO A 148 11.08 0.38 16.39
CA PRO A 148 10.95 -0.59 15.31
C PRO A 148 9.55 -0.54 14.69
N PHE A 149 9.50 -0.55 13.38
CA PHE A 149 8.24 -0.48 12.64
C PHE A 149 8.20 -1.52 11.51
N ARG A 150 6.98 -1.82 11.07
CA ARG A 150 6.70 -2.77 10.00
C ARG A 150 5.84 -2.10 8.93
N LEU A 151 6.24 -2.26 7.69
CA LEU A 151 5.46 -1.84 6.53
C LEU A 151 4.92 -3.06 5.81
N PHE A 152 3.72 -2.93 5.26
CA PHE A 152 3.03 -3.99 4.56
C PHE A 152 2.62 -3.54 3.16
N GLY A 153 2.91 -4.40 2.19
CA GLY A 153 2.44 -4.25 0.81
C GLY A 153 1.53 -5.42 0.47
N LEU A 154 0.75 -5.28 -0.60
CA LEU A 154 -0.17 -6.32 -1.05
C LEU A 154 -0.11 -6.42 -2.58
N VAL A 155 0.02 -7.62 -3.11
CA VAL A 155 -0.14 -7.87 -4.55
C VAL A 155 -1.26 -8.88 -4.75
N LEU A 156 -2.33 -8.48 -5.43
CA LEU A 156 -3.40 -9.38 -5.82
C LEU A 156 -2.93 -10.27 -6.96
N MET A 157 -3.26 -11.56 -6.89
CA MET A 157 -2.95 -12.54 -7.94
C MET A 157 -4.06 -13.59 -8.03
N GLU A 158 -4.25 -14.16 -9.22
CA GLU A 158 -5.31 -15.15 -9.50
C GLU A 158 -5.00 -16.55 -8.98
#